data_AF-A0A357FUW5-F1
#
_entry.id   AF-A0A357FUW5-F1
#
_cell.length_a   1.000
_cell.length_b   1.000
_cell.length_c   1.000
_cell.angle_alpha   90.00
_cell.angle_beta   90.00
_cell.angle_gamma   90.00
#
_symmetry.space_group_name_H-M   'P 1'
#
loop_
_entity.id
_entity.type
_entity.pdbx_description
1 polymer ?
#
loop_
_entity_poly.entity_id
_entity_poly.type
_entity_poly.pdbx_seq_one_letter_code
_entity_poly.pdbx_strand_id
1 'polypeptide(L)'
;TEFYATIHRCIQSALERQSIQSQLAPCPRACDKLPAKELTGPEQCFVQPTANDVIHLNGTKIAGAAMKRTREGLLVQGSIARDALPDDFDYQTFAEAFQQALANKLAIPIDTVADLRTLLDSRRIQQERERFESATWINQR
;
A
#
# COMPACT_ATOMS: atom_id res chain seq x y z
N THR A 1 -0.43 10.30 -6.91
CA THR A 1 -0.97 11.56 -6.33
C THR A 1 -0.07 11.99 -5.18
N GLU A 2 -0.12 13.25 -4.75
CA GLU A 2 0.70 13.74 -3.63
C GLU A 2 0.42 12.98 -2.32
N PHE A 3 -0.86 12.68 -2.04
CA PHE A 3 -1.25 11.90 -0.87
C PHE A 3 -0.69 10.47 -0.88
N TYR A 4 -0.75 9.81 -2.04
CA TYR A 4 -0.16 8.47 -2.21
C TYR A 4 1.34 8.49 -1.90
N ALA A 5 2.08 9.42 -2.49
CA ALA A 5 3.51 9.59 -2.24
C ALA A 5 3.81 9.93 -0.76
N THR A 6 2.92 10.67 -0.10
CA THR A 6 3.07 11.01 1.32
C THR A 6 2.96 9.77 2.21
N ILE A 7 1.96 8.90 1.98
CA ILE A 7 1.86 7.62 2.69
C ILE A 7 3.10 6.77 2.44
N HIS A 8 3.58 6.69 1.21
CA HIS A 8 4.73 5.85 0.87
C HIS A 8 6.05 6.41 1.44
N ARG A 9 6.19 7.73 1.61
CA ARG A 9 7.29 8.33 2.38
C ARG A 9 7.24 7.98 3.86
N CYS A 10 6.06 7.80 4.45
CA CYS A 10 5.94 7.30 5.81
C CYS A 10 6.46 5.86 5.92
N ILE A 11 6.19 5.01 4.91
CA ILE A 11 6.77 3.67 4.82
C ILE A 11 8.30 3.75 4.74
N GLN A 12 8.86 4.59 3.87
CA GLN A 12 10.32 4.78 3.79
C GLN A 12 10.93 5.21 5.13
N SER A 13 10.28 6.14 5.82
CA SER A 13 10.74 6.62 7.13
C SER A 13 10.73 5.53 8.19
N ALA A 14 9.77 4.60 8.12
CA ALA A 14 9.70 3.44 9.00
C ALA A 14 10.75 2.37 8.65
N LEU A 15 11.02 2.16 7.36
CA LEU A 15 12.10 1.26 6.89
C LEU A 15 13.49 1.78 7.32
N GLU A 16 13.72 3.09 7.24
CA GLU A 16 14.98 3.73 7.63
C GLU A 16 15.32 3.51 9.12
N ARG A 17 14.31 3.35 9.99
CA ARG A 17 14.53 3.03 11.42
C ARG A 17 15.22 1.69 11.64
N GLN A 18 15.18 0.82 10.63
CA GLN A 18 15.86 -0.48 10.61
C GLN A 18 17.00 -0.50 9.58
N SER A 19 17.51 0.66 9.19
CA SER A 19 18.60 0.82 8.21
C SER A 19 18.27 0.27 6.80
N ILE A 20 16.99 0.15 6.44
CA ILE A 20 16.57 -0.31 5.12
C ILE A 20 16.42 0.89 4.19
N GLN A 21 17.41 1.08 3.34
CA GLN A 21 17.40 2.15 2.34
C GLN A 21 16.33 1.92 1.28
N SER A 22 15.53 2.94 1.02
CA SER A 22 14.45 2.87 0.02
C SER A 22 14.22 4.21 -0.64
N GLN A 23 13.64 4.18 -1.85
CA GLN A 23 13.24 5.36 -2.61
C GLN A 23 11.82 5.19 -3.16
N LEU A 24 11.21 6.29 -3.57
CA LEU A 24 9.97 6.23 -4.34
C LEU A 24 10.29 5.95 -5.81
N ALA A 25 9.55 5.04 -6.41
CA ALA A 25 9.63 4.77 -7.84
C ALA A 25 9.29 6.05 -8.64
N PRO A 26 10.07 6.39 -9.67
CA PRO A 26 9.91 7.63 -10.41
C PRO A 26 8.57 7.67 -11.15
N CYS A 27 8.07 8.87 -11.42
CA CYS A 27 6.87 9.05 -12.23
C CYS A 27 7.20 8.84 -13.72
N PRO A 28 6.55 7.88 -14.42
CA PRO A 28 6.78 7.68 -15.86
C PRO A 28 6.33 8.85 -16.73
N ARG A 29 5.44 9.73 -16.22
CA ARG A 29 4.82 10.81 -17.02
C ARG A 29 5.45 12.19 -16.82
N ALA A 30 6.18 12.40 -15.73
CA ALA A 30 6.78 13.70 -15.39
C ALA A 30 8.31 13.72 -15.56
N CYS A 31 8.89 12.57 -15.90
CA CYS A 31 10.29 12.44 -16.30
C CYS A 31 10.23 11.96 -17.75
N ASP A 32 10.92 12.61 -18.70
CA ASP A 32 10.92 12.30 -20.15
C ASP A 32 11.50 10.92 -20.51
N LYS A 33 11.20 9.88 -19.74
CA LYS A 33 11.58 8.49 -19.96
C LYS A 33 10.36 7.73 -20.43
N LEU A 34 10.49 7.14 -21.63
CA LEU A 34 9.49 6.31 -22.30
C LEU A 34 8.75 5.36 -21.33
N PRO A 35 7.46 5.07 -21.59
CA PRO A 35 6.65 4.28 -20.67
C PRO A 35 7.29 2.92 -20.40
N ALA A 36 7.34 2.58 -19.10
CA ALA A 36 7.58 1.21 -18.68
C ALA A 36 6.58 0.30 -19.41
N LYS A 37 7.13 -0.77 -19.99
CA LYS A 37 6.47 -1.86 -20.73
C LYS A 37 5.03 -2.09 -20.25
N GLU A 38 4.07 -2.13 -21.18
CA GLU A 38 2.65 -2.37 -20.87
C GLU A 38 2.51 -3.58 -19.93
N LEU A 39 1.75 -3.40 -18.84
CA LEU A 39 1.42 -4.46 -17.89
C LEU A 39 0.58 -5.50 -18.61
N THR A 40 1.13 -6.69 -18.89
CA THR A 40 0.44 -7.75 -19.66
C THR A 40 -0.28 -8.77 -18.76
N GLY A 41 -0.72 -8.38 -17.57
CA GLY A 41 -1.50 -9.24 -16.68
C GLY A 41 -1.56 -8.77 -15.21
N PRO A 42 -2.57 -9.20 -14.42
CA PRO A 42 -2.75 -8.81 -13.01
C PRO A 42 -1.61 -9.29 -12.09
N GLU A 43 -0.91 -10.37 -12.44
CA GLU A 43 0.29 -10.86 -11.73
C GLU A 43 1.49 -9.90 -11.76
N GLN A 44 1.49 -8.91 -12.66
CA GLN A 44 2.61 -7.97 -12.79
C GLN A 44 2.53 -6.78 -11.85
N CYS A 45 1.40 -6.60 -11.15
CA CYS A 45 1.21 -5.50 -10.19
C CYS A 45 2.20 -5.56 -9.00
N PHE A 46 2.71 -6.74 -8.64
CA PHE A 46 3.74 -6.89 -7.60
C PHE A 46 5.16 -6.84 -8.14
N VAL A 47 5.38 -7.26 -9.39
CA VAL A 47 6.72 -7.33 -9.99
C VAL A 47 7.18 -5.95 -10.45
N GLN A 48 6.29 -5.19 -11.09
CA GLN A 48 6.64 -3.87 -11.61
C GLN A 48 6.20 -2.77 -10.65
N PRO A 49 7.13 -1.92 -10.17
CA PRO A 49 6.77 -0.75 -9.39
C PRO A 49 6.08 0.28 -10.28
N THR A 50 5.00 0.84 -9.75
CA THR A 50 4.30 1.98 -10.34
C THR A 50 4.78 3.28 -9.70
N ALA A 51 4.42 4.42 -10.27
CA ALA A 51 4.86 5.73 -9.78
C ALA A 51 4.58 5.91 -8.28
N ASN A 52 5.63 6.22 -7.52
CA ASN A 52 5.63 6.42 -6.07
C ASN A 52 5.45 5.15 -5.22
N ASP A 53 5.56 3.94 -5.80
CA ASP A 53 5.76 2.73 -5.00
C ASP A 53 7.09 2.79 -4.25
N VAL A 54 7.20 2.09 -3.13
CA VAL A 54 8.47 2.01 -2.38
C VAL A 54 9.33 0.92 -3.01
N ILE A 55 10.55 1.28 -3.39
CA ILE A 55 11.52 0.39 -4.03
C ILE A 55 12.88 0.49 -3.33
N HIS A 56 13.66 -0.57 -3.46
CA HIS A 56 15.09 -0.54 -3.18
C HIS A 56 15.83 0.37 -4.19
N LEU A 57 17.06 0.76 -3.87
CA LEU A 57 17.92 1.53 -4.78
C LEU A 57 18.21 0.78 -6.08
N ASN A 58 18.21 -0.56 -6.05
CA ASN A 58 18.37 -1.42 -7.23
C ASN A 58 17.10 -1.56 -8.08
N GLY A 59 15.98 -0.95 -7.68
CA GLY A 59 14.71 -0.99 -8.41
C GLY A 59 13.71 -2.05 -7.96
N THR A 60 14.08 -2.97 -7.07
CA THR A 60 13.19 -4.02 -6.57
C THR A 60 12.06 -3.43 -5.72
N LYS A 61 10.81 -3.84 -5.97
CA LYS A 61 9.64 -3.36 -5.24
C LYS A 61 9.59 -3.88 -3.80
N ILE A 62 9.42 -2.96 -2.85
CA ILE A 62 9.23 -3.26 -1.42
C ILE A 62 7.74 -3.15 -1.07
N ALA A 63 7.08 -2.07 -1.49
CA ALA A 63 5.69 -1.83 -1.16
C ALA A 63 4.96 -1.08 -2.28
N GLY A 64 3.66 -1.33 -2.38
CA GLY A 64 2.75 -0.57 -3.23
C GLY A 64 1.32 -0.68 -2.74
N ALA A 65 0.45 0.17 -3.25
CA ALA A 65 -0.94 0.22 -2.84
C ALA A 65 -1.88 0.55 -4.01
N ALA A 66 -3.15 0.21 -3.83
CA ALA A 66 -4.24 0.78 -4.57
C ALA A 66 -4.91 1.89 -3.74
N MET A 67 -5.43 2.90 -4.43
CA MET A 67 -6.15 4.00 -3.80
C MET A 67 -7.49 4.23 -4.52
N LYS A 68 -8.59 4.12 -3.77
CA LYS A 68 -9.95 4.35 -4.27
C LYS A 68 -10.57 5.55 -3.56
N ARG A 69 -10.95 6.56 -4.35
CA ARG A 69 -11.62 7.78 -3.87
C ARG A 69 -13.12 7.72 -4.19
N THR A 70 -13.94 8.09 -3.21
CA THR A 70 -15.36 8.36 -3.39
C THR A 70 -15.67 9.79 -2.92
N ARG A 71 -16.94 10.22 -3.01
CA ARG A 71 -17.38 11.50 -2.44
C ARG A 71 -17.27 11.52 -0.90
N GLU A 72 -17.36 10.35 -0.28
CA GLU A 72 -17.41 10.18 1.18
C GLU A 72 -16.04 9.93 1.80
N GLY A 73 -15.05 9.51 1.01
CA GLY A 73 -13.75 9.22 1.58
C GLY A 73 -12.72 8.66 0.60
N LEU A 74 -11.63 8.19 1.19
CA LEU A 74 -10.48 7.65 0.50
C LEU A 74 -10.03 6.37 1.17
N LEU A 75 -10.03 5.27 0.42
CA LEU A 75 -9.45 4.01 0.84
C LEU A 75 -8.07 3.85 0.20
N VAL A 76 -7.06 3.60 1.02
CA VAL A 76 -5.72 3.19 0.57
C VAL A 76 -5.46 1.81 1.16
N GLN A 77 -5.19 0.84 0.30
CA GLN A 77 -4.86 -0.53 0.71
C GLN A 77 -3.66 -0.99 -0.08
N GLY A 78 -2.64 -1.50 0.60
CA GLY A 78 -1.42 -1.96 -0.03
C GLY A 78 -0.83 -3.19 0.63
N SER A 79 0.35 -3.54 0.17
CA SER A 79 1.11 -4.68 0.65
C SER A 79 2.60 -4.35 0.69
N ILE A 80 3.31 -5.04 1.59
CA ILE A 80 4.76 -4.99 1.71
C ILE A 80 5.28 -6.40 1.42
N ALA A 81 6.24 -6.50 0.51
CA ALA A 81 6.82 -7.76 0.04
C ALA A 81 7.88 -8.23 1.04
N ARG A 82 7.64 -9.34 1.74
CA ARG A 82 8.57 -9.86 2.77
C ARG A 82 9.87 -10.41 2.16
N ASP A 83 9.81 -10.98 0.98
CA ASP A 83 10.97 -11.40 0.20
C ASP A 83 11.88 -10.23 -0.21
N ALA A 84 11.36 -9.00 -0.20
CA ALA A 84 12.13 -7.78 -0.41
C ALA A 84 12.72 -7.20 0.89
N LEU A 85 12.56 -7.85 2.04
CA LEU A 85 13.06 -7.36 3.33
C LEU A 85 14.10 -8.32 3.93
N PRO A 86 15.02 -7.83 4.78
CA PRO A 86 15.96 -8.66 5.52
C PRO A 86 15.27 -9.73 6.37
N ASP A 87 15.99 -10.80 6.69
CA ASP A 87 15.41 -11.90 7.46
C ASP A 87 15.12 -11.54 8.91
N ASP A 88 15.89 -10.62 9.46
CA ASP A 88 15.77 -10.05 10.80
C ASP A 88 14.82 -8.83 10.86
N PHE A 89 14.01 -8.60 9.81
CA PHE A 89 13.05 -7.50 9.79
C PHE A 89 12.05 -7.59 10.95
N ASP A 90 12.01 -6.54 11.77
CA ASP A 90 11.08 -6.42 12.89
C ASP A 90 9.78 -5.72 12.46
N TYR A 91 8.72 -6.52 12.32
CA TYR A 91 7.39 -6.04 11.97
C TYR A 91 6.79 -5.10 13.02
N GLN A 92 7.07 -5.32 14.29
CA GLN A 92 6.52 -4.49 15.37
C GLN A 92 7.16 -3.11 15.33
N THR A 93 8.50 -3.06 15.30
CA THR A 93 9.25 -1.80 15.16
C THR A 93 8.81 -1.04 13.89
N PHE A 94 8.62 -1.74 12.77
CA PHE A 94 8.10 -1.13 11.56
C PHE A 94 6.69 -0.57 11.75
N ALA A 95 5.76 -1.35 12.31
CA ALA A 95 4.38 -0.95 12.49
C ALA A 95 4.26 0.30 13.37
N GLU A 96 4.97 0.34 14.50
CA GLU A 96 5.00 1.48 15.41
C GLU A 96 5.58 2.73 14.72
N ALA A 97 6.72 2.59 14.03
CA ALA A 97 7.34 3.69 13.30
C ALA A 97 6.45 4.23 12.17
N PHE A 98 5.77 3.33 11.45
CA PHE A 98 4.87 3.71 10.36
C PHE A 98 3.62 4.41 10.87
N GLN A 99 3.00 3.91 11.95
CA GLN A 99 1.88 4.56 12.61
C GLN A 99 2.26 5.97 13.08
N GLN A 100 3.42 6.12 13.73
CA GLN A 100 3.90 7.43 14.17
C GLN A 100 4.15 8.38 13.00
N ALA A 101 4.72 7.90 11.91
CA ALA A 101 4.94 8.71 10.71
C ALA A 101 3.61 9.17 10.08
N LEU A 102 2.62 8.28 9.99
CA LEU A 102 1.27 8.63 9.51
C LEU A 102 0.59 9.64 10.42
N ALA A 103 0.58 9.40 11.73
CA ALA A 103 -0.02 10.29 12.72
C ALA A 103 0.54 11.71 12.60
N ASN A 104 1.87 11.82 12.51
CA ASN A 104 2.55 13.10 12.34
C ASN A 104 2.23 13.77 11.01
N LYS A 105 2.22 13.02 9.89
CA LYS A 105 1.96 13.59 8.56
C LYS A 105 0.50 13.98 8.33
N LEU A 106 -0.44 13.28 8.94
CA LEU A 106 -1.87 13.54 8.81
C LEU A 106 -2.40 14.45 9.91
N ALA A 107 -1.59 14.76 10.93
CA ALA A 107 -2.01 15.44 12.16
C ALA A 107 -3.20 14.73 12.83
N ILE A 108 -3.14 13.40 12.88
CA ILE A 108 -4.15 12.54 13.51
C ILE A 108 -3.49 11.81 14.67
N PRO A 109 -4.03 11.86 15.89
CA PRO A 109 -3.47 11.12 17.02
C PRO A 109 -3.58 9.60 16.79
N ILE A 110 -2.60 8.86 17.32
CA ILE A 110 -2.71 7.41 17.43
C ILE A 110 -3.66 7.10 18.59
N ASP A 111 -4.68 6.30 18.32
CA ASP A 111 -5.61 5.82 19.36
C ASP A 111 -6.01 4.37 19.06
N THR A 112 -6.48 3.68 20.09
CA THR A 112 -7.07 2.35 19.96
C THR A 112 -8.55 2.48 19.70
N VAL A 113 -9.03 1.88 18.61
CA VAL A 113 -10.46 1.85 18.30
C VAL A 113 -11.04 0.57 18.89
N ALA A 114 -12.22 0.67 19.52
CA ALA A 114 -13.03 -0.47 19.89
C ALA A 114 -13.35 -1.33 18.65
N ASP A 115 -13.82 -2.56 18.87
CA ASP A 115 -14.05 -3.51 17.77
C ASP A 115 -14.92 -2.90 16.64
N LEU A 116 -14.27 -2.56 15.52
CA LEU A 116 -14.89 -1.94 14.36
C LEU A 116 -16.00 -2.80 13.76
N ARG A 117 -16.00 -4.12 13.99
CA ARG A 117 -17.06 -5.03 13.51
C ARG A 117 -18.43 -4.61 14.02
N THR A 118 -18.50 -4.00 15.20
CA THR A 118 -19.75 -3.49 15.78
C THR A 118 -20.36 -2.31 15.00
N LEU A 119 -19.53 -1.59 14.24
CA LEU A 119 -19.94 -0.45 13.42
C LEU A 119 -20.33 -0.85 11.99
N LEU A 120 -20.11 -2.11 11.61
CA LEU A 120 -20.32 -2.60 10.25
C LEU A 120 -21.58 -3.47 10.18
N ASP A 121 -22.36 -3.29 9.11
CA ASP A 121 -23.54 -4.11 8.84
C ASP A 121 -23.10 -5.55 8.51
N SER A 122 -23.30 -6.45 9.49
CA SER A 122 -22.92 -7.85 9.40
C SER A 122 -23.64 -8.59 8.26
N ARG A 123 -24.89 -8.22 7.96
CA ARG A 123 -25.65 -8.81 6.85
C ARG A 123 -25.05 -8.40 5.52
N ARG A 124 -24.69 -7.12 5.38
CA ARG A 124 -24.03 -6.60 4.18
C ARG A 124 -22.66 -7.23 3.97
N ILE A 125 -21.87 -7.41 5.04
CA ILE A 125 -20.58 -8.12 4.96
C ILE A 125 -20.80 -9.53 4.40
N GLN A 126 -21.78 -10.27 4.92
CA GLN A 126 -22.08 -11.62 4.47
C GLN A 126 -22.48 -11.65 2.98
N GLN A 127 -23.31 -10.71 2.53
CA GLN A 127 -23.70 -10.59 1.12
C GLN A 127 -22.52 -10.28 0.20
N GLU A 128 -21.62 -9.37 0.59
CA GLU A 128 -20.43 -9.08 -0.22
C GLU A 128 -19.46 -10.28 -0.23
N ARG A 129 -19.36 -11.07 0.86
CA ARG A 129 -18.59 -12.31 0.87
C ARG A 129 -19.12 -13.31 -0.16
N GLU A 130 -20.42 -13.60 -0.12
CA GLU A 130 -21.08 -14.51 -1.09
C GLU A 130 -20.87 -14.03 -2.53
N ARG A 131 -20.96 -12.72 -2.76
CA ARG A 131 -20.69 -12.13 -4.07
C ARG A 131 -19.24 -12.35 -4.50
N PHE A 132 -18.26 -12.06 -3.64
CA PHE A 132 -16.83 -12.20 -3.98
C PHE A 132 -16.39 -13.66 -4.13
N GLU A 133 -17.07 -14.59 -3.47
CA GLU A 133 -16.86 -16.04 -3.61
C GLU A 133 -17.57 -16.64 -4.83
N SER A 134 -18.48 -15.89 -5.48
CA SER A 134 -19.25 -16.38 -6.61
C SER A 134 -18.40 -16.57 -7.89
N ALA A 135 -18.72 -17.61 -8.67
CA ALA A 135 -18.09 -17.85 -9.97
C ALA A 135 -18.28 -16.67 -10.94
N THR A 136 -19.41 -15.97 -10.87
CA THR A 136 -19.67 -14.78 -11.68
C THR A 136 -18.64 -13.68 -11.40
N TRP A 137 -18.24 -13.47 -10.15
CA TRP A 137 -17.23 -12.49 -9.79
C TRP A 137 -15.81 -12.95 -10.15
N ILE A 138 -15.49 -14.21 -9.85
CA ILE A 138 -14.16 -14.77 -10.11
C ILE A 138 -13.85 -14.78 -11.62
N ASN A 139 -14.84 -15.12 -12.46
CA ASN A 139 -14.67 -15.21 -13.91
C ASN A 139 -14.75 -13.86 -14.65
N GLN A 140 -14.98 -12.75 -13.93
CA GLN A 140 -14.88 -11.40 -14.47
C GLN A 140 -13.44 -10.85 -14.45
N ARG A 141 -12.47 -11.63 -13.97
CA ARG A 141 -11.05 -11.28 -13.88
C ARG A 141 -10.27 -11.68 -15.12
#